data_AF-Q7P1I4-F1
#
_entry.id   AF-Q7P1I4-F1
#
_cell.length_a   1.000
_cell.length_b   1.000
_cell.length_c   1.000
_cell.angle_alpha   90.00
_cell.angle_beta   90.00
_cell.angle_gamma   90.00
#
_symmetry.space_group_name_H-M   'P 1'
#
loop_
_entity.id
_entity.type
_entity.pdbx_description
1 polymer ?
#
loop_
_entity_poly.entity_id
_entity_poly.type
_entity_poly.pdbx_seq_one_letter_code
_entity_poly.pdbx_strand_id
1 'polypeptide(L)'
;MLRERTNGCHPHPAHDGSRYRRRGSLVRRSGLSDHSRAADGPLRRRARRGGQRNLGRGTGRRGGWLDPRPRRPSAGSGQLCRNRRHCRRSGLPQPGHRPLAAGNLRAMGAGPRLCPHSAALRHPSHLGPRFLPSPRLPAEKHRHHFRARPAAARLSAAGLSTRSRTTRMPIRFPAPLQPGDAIAVTAFSSGVHPRLHGRLDDALNELRARGYRVVEGECLRDEKHDASAPAAARLGELRRFLFDPEIRAILPPWGGERAIELLPGLDFAALAGLPPKWIAGFSDVSTLMAPLTLCAGWATLHGPNLMDLPLKDRLFGNEALLAALETGMPPAQEPHGQYWRWDEPGRQFANRVRLLGGGSGKMEGRLIGGCLDVLASLQGTPYFDLDAFKAEPAILYLENCELAPCGVLRALAGLRLSGTLDGLSGLVLGRSGAQDAADGQALRYQDALRAALDGLPYPVVIDADIGHVPPQWSLLNGAWAVLEVFGEGRARLEQRAAR
;
A
#
# COMPACT_ATOMS: atom_id res chain seq x y z
N MET A 1 36.76 -51.80 22.55
CA MET A 1 36.95 -52.77 21.45
C MET A 1 36.17 -52.24 20.24
N LEU A 2 36.85 -51.97 19.13
CA LEU A 2 36.71 -52.64 17.80
C LEU A 2 35.32 -52.39 17.13
N ARG A 3 35.21 -51.69 15.97
CA ARG A 3 35.68 -52.01 14.57
C ARG A 3 34.79 -53.08 13.90
N GLU A 4 34.45 -53.08 12.60
CA GLU A 4 34.76 -52.27 11.39
C GLU A 4 33.56 -52.36 10.40
N ARG A 5 33.21 -51.37 9.54
CA ARG A 5 33.75 -50.97 8.21
C ARG A 5 33.91 -52.05 7.12
N THR A 6 33.07 -51.95 6.08
CA THR A 6 33.43 -51.91 4.63
C THR A 6 32.43 -50.94 3.96
N ASN A 7 32.70 -50.01 3.02
CA ASN A 7 33.70 -49.74 1.96
C ASN A 7 33.53 -50.49 0.62
N GLY A 8 33.32 -49.72 -0.46
CA GLY A 8 33.40 -50.13 -1.87
C GLY A 8 33.07 -48.96 -2.82
N CYS A 9 34.05 -48.48 -3.59
CA CYS A 9 33.91 -47.32 -4.51
C CYS A 9 34.66 -47.55 -5.84
N HIS A 10 34.22 -46.85 -6.90
CA HIS A 10 34.96 -46.57 -8.15
C HIS A 10 35.24 -47.78 -9.09
N PRO A 11 35.68 -47.58 -10.36
CA PRO A 11 36.00 -46.32 -11.06
C PRO A 11 35.29 -46.09 -12.42
N HIS A 12 35.57 -44.90 -12.99
CA HIS A 12 35.40 -44.56 -14.41
C HIS A 12 36.33 -45.39 -15.32
N PRO A 13 36.06 -45.37 -16.64
CA PRO A 13 37.13 -45.02 -17.59
C PRO A 13 36.81 -43.75 -18.40
N ALA A 14 37.83 -43.27 -19.14
CA ALA A 14 37.81 -42.19 -20.13
C ALA A 14 38.81 -42.51 -21.27
N HIS A 15 38.94 -41.62 -22.27
CA HIS A 15 39.50 -41.80 -23.66
C HIS A 15 38.43 -42.20 -24.68
N ASP A 16 38.40 -41.77 -25.95
CA ASP A 16 39.03 -40.64 -26.70
C ASP A 16 38.11 -40.41 -27.95
N GLY A 17 38.24 -39.42 -28.85
CA GLY A 17 39.20 -38.33 -29.01
C GLY A 17 39.20 -37.75 -30.44
N SER A 18 39.56 -36.47 -30.62
CA SER A 18 39.66 -35.77 -31.94
C SER A 18 38.30 -35.58 -32.69
N ARG A 19 38.13 -34.76 -33.76
CA ARG A 19 38.81 -33.52 -34.24
C ARG A 19 37.87 -32.76 -35.21
N TYR A 20 38.05 -31.44 -35.30
CA TYR A 20 37.71 -30.53 -36.43
C TYR A 20 36.90 -31.04 -37.65
N ARG A 21 35.82 -30.31 -38.01
CA ARG A 21 35.75 -29.52 -39.27
C ARG A 21 34.54 -28.58 -39.39
N ARG A 22 34.73 -27.44 -40.07
CA ARG A 22 33.64 -26.59 -40.61
C ARG A 22 33.24 -27.08 -42.01
N ARG A 23 31.94 -27.08 -42.32
CA ARG A 23 31.30 -26.83 -43.65
C ARG A 23 29.77 -26.78 -43.45
N GLY A 24 28.97 -26.09 -44.27
CA GLY A 24 29.37 -25.15 -45.34
C GLY A 24 28.60 -25.24 -46.66
N SER A 25 27.27 -25.35 -46.65
CA SER A 25 26.40 -25.09 -47.81
C SER A 25 25.01 -24.63 -47.32
N LEU A 26 24.30 -23.65 -47.89
CA LEU A 26 23.95 -23.32 -49.28
C LEU A 26 22.96 -24.30 -49.94
N VAL A 27 21.68 -23.95 -49.85
CA VAL A 27 20.68 -24.14 -50.92
C VAL A 27 20.07 -22.76 -51.21
N ARG A 28 19.69 -22.50 -52.47
CA ARG A 28 19.22 -21.21 -53.00
C ARG A 28 18.09 -21.47 -54.01
N ARG A 29 17.34 -20.41 -54.37
CA ARG A 29 16.32 -20.33 -55.46
C ARG A 29 14.90 -20.85 -55.10
N SER A 30 13.80 -20.30 -55.66
CA SER A 30 13.57 -19.00 -56.36
C SER A 30 12.08 -18.76 -56.68
N GLY A 31 11.68 -17.49 -56.90
CA GLY A 31 10.34 -17.07 -57.37
C GLY A 31 9.72 -16.03 -56.42
N LEU A 32 9.54 -14.72 -56.68
CA LEU A 32 9.32 -13.86 -57.86
C LEU A 32 7.89 -13.80 -58.44
N SER A 33 7.08 -12.90 -57.87
CA SER A 33 6.36 -11.81 -58.58
C SER A 33 5.75 -10.87 -57.51
N ASP A 34 6.12 -9.60 -57.36
CA ASP A 34 5.96 -8.43 -58.25
C ASP A 34 4.52 -8.07 -58.63
N HIS A 35 3.99 -7.01 -58.00
CA HIS A 35 3.11 -6.00 -58.62
C HIS A 35 3.32 -4.63 -57.94
N SER A 36 3.21 -3.53 -58.71
CA SER A 36 3.74 -2.21 -58.32
C SER A 36 2.95 -1.03 -58.89
N ARG A 37 2.94 0.09 -58.15
CA ARG A 37 2.57 1.51 -58.48
C ARG A 37 2.45 2.27 -57.13
N ALA A 38 2.99 3.46 -56.84
CA ALA A 38 3.45 4.63 -57.61
C ALA A 38 2.32 5.38 -58.34
N ALA A 39 2.12 6.70 -58.21
CA ALA A 39 2.82 7.77 -57.46
C ALA A 39 1.76 8.80 -56.91
N ASP A 40 1.99 10.06 -56.47
CA ASP A 40 3.15 10.98 -56.46
C ASP A 40 3.00 12.04 -55.31
N GLY A 41 3.75 13.16 -55.35
CA GLY A 41 3.63 14.33 -54.47
C GLY A 41 2.88 15.52 -55.12
N PRO A 42 3.23 16.81 -54.87
CA PRO A 42 4.41 17.31 -54.13
C PRO A 42 4.19 18.50 -53.15
N LEU A 43 5.23 18.72 -52.32
CA LEU A 43 5.75 20.00 -51.77
C LEU A 43 4.92 21.30 -51.89
N ARG A 44 4.69 21.97 -50.75
CA ARG A 44 4.84 23.45 -50.66
C ARG A 44 5.53 23.92 -49.37
N ARG A 45 6.71 24.53 -49.51
CA ARG A 45 7.27 25.47 -48.52
C ARG A 45 6.59 26.84 -48.67
N ARG A 46 6.32 27.53 -47.56
CA ARG A 46 6.27 29.01 -47.53
C ARG A 46 6.93 29.54 -46.26
N ALA A 47 7.62 30.66 -46.41
CA ALA A 47 8.23 31.42 -45.33
C ALA A 47 8.39 32.89 -45.74
N ARG A 48 8.61 33.75 -44.73
CA ARG A 48 9.04 35.17 -44.77
C ARG A 48 7.94 36.26 -44.89
N ARG A 49 8.24 37.33 -44.13
CA ARG A 49 7.71 38.71 -44.12
C ARG A 49 6.28 38.88 -43.57
N GLY A 50 6.00 39.88 -42.72
CA GLY A 50 6.93 40.79 -42.01
C GLY A 50 6.27 42.05 -41.45
N GLY A 51 6.79 42.58 -40.34
CA GLY A 51 6.33 43.84 -39.73
C GLY A 51 7.34 44.39 -38.72
N GLN A 52 7.54 45.71 -38.72
CA GLN A 52 8.42 46.48 -37.81
C GLN A 52 7.72 47.80 -37.43
N ARG A 53 8.32 48.56 -36.48
CA ARG A 53 7.96 49.94 -36.03
C ARG A 53 6.86 49.96 -34.96
N ASN A 54 6.87 50.81 -33.93
CA ASN A 54 7.84 51.81 -33.40
C ASN A 54 7.77 51.76 -31.84
N LEU A 55 8.81 51.97 -31.02
CA LEU A 55 9.73 53.12 -30.81
C LEU A 55 9.18 54.33 -30.02
N GLY A 56 9.63 54.47 -28.77
CA GLY A 56 9.54 55.63 -27.85
C GLY A 56 10.00 55.21 -26.44
N ARG A 57 11.24 55.48 -25.96
CA ARG A 57 11.80 56.75 -25.42
C ARG A 57 11.01 57.28 -24.20
N GLY A 58 11.60 57.48 -23.01
CA GLY A 58 12.97 57.28 -22.49
C GLY A 58 12.97 57.36 -20.94
N THR A 59 14.02 57.71 -20.18
CA THR A 59 15.37 58.21 -20.50
C THR A 59 16.38 57.98 -19.35
N GLY A 60 17.58 57.45 -19.66
CA GLY A 60 18.83 57.70 -18.90
C GLY A 60 19.04 56.96 -17.57
N ARG A 61 20.27 56.88 -17.02
CA ARG A 61 21.61 57.21 -17.57
C ARG A 61 22.69 56.42 -16.77
N ARG A 62 23.71 55.89 -17.48
CA ARG A 62 25.14 55.67 -17.09
C ARG A 62 25.44 55.10 -15.67
N GLY A 63 26.27 54.07 -15.49
CA GLY A 63 27.09 53.27 -16.44
C GLY A 63 28.37 52.77 -15.74
N GLY A 64 29.30 52.16 -16.51
CA GLY A 64 30.66 51.85 -16.06
C GLY A 64 30.92 50.39 -15.67
N TRP A 65 32.00 49.81 -16.21
CA TRP A 65 32.53 48.51 -15.83
C TRP A 65 33.62 48.68 -14.75
N LEU A 66 33.76 47.70 -13.84
CA LEU A 66 35.00 46.92 -13.58
C LEU A 66 34.87 46.03 -12.34
N ASP A 67 35.28 44.76 -12.46
CA ASP A 67 35.62 43.87 -11.33
C ASP A 67 37.07 44.17 -10.91
N PRO A 68 37.39 44.25 -9.61
CA PRO A 68 38.42 43.34 -9.13
C PRO A 68 38.16 42.68 -7.77
N ARG A 69 38.52 41.39 -7.74
CA ARG A 69 38.65 40.48 -6.60
C ARG A 69 39.55 40.99 -5.44
N PRO A 70 39.47 40.36 -4.23
CA PRO A 70 39.40 41.12 -2.97
C PRO A 70 40.71 41.28 -2.20
N ARG A 71 40.66 42.02 -1.08
CA ARG A 71 41.72 42.13 -0.07
C ARG A 71 41.29 41.66 1.33
N ARG A 72 42.18 40.90 1.98
CA ARG A 72 42.39 40.79 3.44
C ARG A 72 43.86 41.20 3.70
N PRO A 73 44.21 41.81 4.85
CA PRO A 73 44.52 41.10 6.11
C PRO A 73 43.59 41.57 7.26
N SER A 74 43.70 41.14 8.52
CA SER A 74 44.78 40.51 9.32
C SER A 74 44.22 39.32 10.16
N ALA A 75 44.93 38.21 10.32
CA ALA A 75 46.02 37.86 11.26
C ALA A 75 45.54 37.40 12.65
N GLY A 76 45.86 36.14 12.99
CA GLY A 76 45.53 35.47 14.26
C GLY A 76 46.01 34.02 14.20
N SER A 77 46.97 33.65 15.05
CA SER A 77 47.62 32.32 15.10
C SER A 77 46.75 31.26 15.80
N GLY A 78 46.91 29.96 15.53
CA GLY A 78 47.80 29.31 14.57
C GLY A 78 47.99 27.80 14.86
N GLN A 79 48.74 27.12 13.99
CA GLN A 79 49.32 25.75 14.15
C GLN A 79 48.32 24.59 14.40
N LEU A 80 48.06 23.73 13.41
CA LEU A 80 48.89 22.64 12.86
C LEU A 80 48.72 21.30 13.60
N CYS A 81 48.04 20.35 12.95
CA CYS A 81 48.16 18.93 13.25
C CYS A 81 48.27 18.16 11.92
N ARG A 82 49.31 17.32 11.76
CA ARG A 82 49.59 16.58 10.51
C ARG A 82 49.88 15.11 10.81
N ASN A 83 49.13 14.24 10.15
CA ASN A 83 49.51 12.89 9.71
C ASN A 83 49.94 11.81 10.74
N ARG A 84 49.04 10.81 10.83
CA ARG A 84 49.25 9.40 10.37
C ARG A 84 49.84 8.31 11.31
N ARG A 85 49.33 7.10 11.02
CA ARG A 85 49.90 5.73 11.14
C ARG A 85 49.79 4.95 12.47
N HIS A 86 48.83 4.01 12.42
CA HIS A 86 49.01 2.55 12.60
C HIS A 86 49.26 1.93 13.98
N CYS A 87 48.72 0.70 14.08
CA CYS A 87 49.19 -0.44 14.91
C CYS A 87 49.00 -0.33 16.43
N ARG A 88 48.82 -1.45 17.15
CA ARG A 88 48.24 -2.79 16.83
C ARG A 88 48.10 -3.55 18.16
N ARG A 89 47.02 -4.32 18.36
CA ARG A 89 46.82 -5.22 19.54
C ARG A 89 46.78 -4.45 20.88
N SER A 90 46.41 -5.00 22.04
CA SER A 90 45.80 -6.29 22.46
C SER A 90 45.18 -6.12 23.85
N GLY A 91 44.22 -6.97 24.25
CA GLY A 91 43.92 -7.23 25.67
C GLY A 91 42.46 -7.03 26.10
N LEU A 92 41.73 -8.14 26.20
CA LEU A 92 40.78 -8.39 27.30
C LEU A 92 41.62 -8.94 28.48
N PRO A 93 41.27 -8.75 29.77
CA PRO A 93 40.00 -9.16 30.41
C PRO A 93 39.11 -7.96 30.84
N GLN A 94 37.80 -8.05 31.15
CA GLN A 94 37.00 -9.04 31.95
C GLN A 94 37.24 -8.92 33.49
N PRO A 95 36.22 -9.10 34.36
CA PRO A 95 35.43 -7.96 34.85
C PRO A 95 35.42 -7.77 36.38
N GLY A 96 34.85 -6.65 36.86
CA GLY A 96 34.64 -6.37 38.29
C GLY A 96 33.21 -5.89 38.61
N HIS A 97 32.59 -6.43 39.66
CA HIS A 97 31.21 -6.14 40.06
C HIS A 97 31.08 -5.08 41.17
N ARG A 98 30.14 -4.13 40.99
CA ARG A 98 29.31 -3.50 42.05
C ARG A 98 30.04 -2.60 43.10
N PRO A 99 29.29 -1.84 43.95
CA PRO A 99 28.01 -1.16 43.71
C PRO A 99 27.99 0.32 44.18
N LEU A 100 26.90 1.01 43.79
CA LEU A 100 26.15 2.05 44.54
C LEU A 100 26.89 2.96 45.55
N ALA A 101 26.89 4.26 45.25
CA ALA A 101 26.83 5.33 46.24
C ALA A 101 25.63 6.24 45.93
N ALA A 102 24.90 6.70 46.95
CA ALA A 102 23.71 7.54 46.78
C ALA A 102 24.07 9.04 46.78
N GLY A 103 23.32 9.86 46.03
CA GLY A 103 23.51 11.30 45.97
C GLY A 103 22.24 12.02 45.53
N ASN A 104 21.48 12.53 46.50
CA ASN A 104 20.37 13.45 46.23
C ASN A 104 20.91 14.78 45.69
N LEU A 105 20.23 15.41 44.72
CA LEU A 105 19.90 16.84 44.79
C LEU A 105 18.85 17.29 43.75
N ARG A 106 17.79 17.91 44.30
CA ARG A 106 16.80 18.84 43.74
C ARG A 106 16.90 19.21 42.25
N ALA A 107 15.82 18.95 41.52
CA ALA A 107 15.54 19.60 40.23
C ALA A 107 15.08 21.06 40.41
N MET A 108 15.50 21.92 39.48
CA MET A 108 14.83 23.17 39.10
C MET A 108 14.65 23.11 37.59
N GLY A 109 13.40 23.20 37.10
CA GLY A 109 13.07 22.93 35.71
C GLY A 109 12.79 24.18 34.88
N ALA A 110 13.33 24.23 33.66
CA ALA A 110 12.90 25.15 32.62
C ALA A 110 12.96 24.45 31.25
N GLY A 111 11.79 24.21 30.65
CA GLY A 111 11.65 23.58 29.34
C GLY A 111 10.21 23.75 28.82
N PRO A 112 10.01 24.15 27.55
CA PRO A 112 8.67 24.40 27.00
C PRO A 112 7.88 23.11 26.77
N ARG A 113 6.55 23.24 26.78
CA ARG A 113 5.61 22.10 26.82
C ARG A 113 5.22 21.62 25.41
N LEU A 114 5.12 20.31 25.25
CA LEU A 114 4.32 19.66 24.21
C LEU A 114 2.83 19.70 24.60
N CYS A 115 1.93 19.81 23.63
CA CYS A 115 0.49 19.71 23.83
C CYS A 115 -0.01 18.29 23.44
N PRO A 116 -0.60 17.51 24.36
CA PRO A 116 -1.24 16.25 24.04
C PRO A 116 -2.74 16.43 23.71
N HIS A 117 -3.31 15.50 22.94
CA HIS A 117 -4.76 15.29 22.83
C HIS A 117 -5.07 13.80 22.88
N SER A 118 -5.51 13.33 24.05
CA SER A 118 -6.00 11.96 24.28
C SER A 118 -6.99 12.00 25.45
N ALA A 119 -8.26 12.32 25.16
CA ALA A 119 -9.27 12.59 26.18
C ALA A 119 -9.89 11.30 26.73
N ALA A 120 -9.17 10.61 27.62
CA ALA A 120 -9.70 9.45 28.34
C ALA A 120 -10.72 9.89 29.42
N LEU A 121 -12.01 9.61 29.18
CA LEU A 121 -13.09 9.82 30.15
C LEU A 121 -12.89 8.93 31.38
N ARG A 122 -12.94 9.52 32.58
CA ARG A 122 -12.86 8.80 33.86
C ARG A 122 -14.26 8.54 34.41
N HIS A 123 -14.59 7.28 34.68
CA HIS A 123 -15.68 6.96 35.60
C HIS A 123 -15.26 7.28 37.05
N PRO A 124 -16.14 7.86 37.88
CA PRO A 124 -15.93 8.01 39.32
C PRO A 124 -16.12 6.67 40.06
N SER A 125 -15.49 6.56 41.24
CA SER A 125 -15.39 5.32 42.03
C SER A 125 -16.56 5.09 42.99
N HIS A 126 -16.64 3.85 43.52
CA HIS A 126 -17.69 3.36 44.40
C HIS A 126 -17.88 4.18 45.69
N LEU A 127 -19.14 4.33 46.10
CA LEU A 127 -19.57 4.52 47.49
C LEU A 127 -20.59 3.43 47.85
N GLY A 128 -20.50 2.88 49.07
CA GLY A 128 -21.31 1.75 49.51
C GLY A 128 -22.76 2.11 49.87
N PRO A 129 -23.71 1.16 49.79
CA PRO A 129 -25.12 1.42 50.02
C PRO A 129 -25.46 1.59 51.52
N ARG A 130 -26.28 2.60 51.84
CA ARG A 130 -27.05 2.64 53.09
C ARG A 130 -28.49 2.19 52.79
N PHE A 131 -28.98 1.18 53.51
CA PHE A 131 -30.38 0.78 53.48
C PHE A 131 -31.24 1.73 54.32
N LEU A 132 -32.38 2.18 53.78
CA LEU A 132 -33.63 2.55 54.47
C LEU A 132 -34.79 2.44 53.44
N PRO A 133 -36.07 2.30 53.85
CA PRO A 133 -37.10 1.66 53.03
C PRO A 133 -37.90 2.57 52.09
N SER A 134 -38.43 1.97 51.00
CA SER A 134 -39.35 2.61 50.06
C SER A 134 -40.81 2.63 50.55
N PRO A 135 -41.58 3.71 50.31
CA PRO A 135 -43.02 3.73 50.53
C PRO A 135 -43.77 2.91 49.45
N ARG A 136 -44.94 2.37 49.80
CA ARG A 136 -45.85 1.69 48.87
C ARG A 136 -46.91 2.66 48.35
N LEU A 137 -47.17 2.66 47.05
CA LEU A 137 -48.40 3.20 46.42
C LEU A 137 -48.89 2.23 45.32
N PRO A 138 -50.17 2.31 44.89
CA PRO A 138 -50.94 1.11 44.54
C PRO A 138 -50.84 0.65 43.08
N ALA A 139 -51.33 -0.56 42.83
CA ALA A 139 -51.41 -1.17 41.51
C ALA A 139 -52.77 -0.93 40.85
N GLU A 140 -52.77 -0.41 39.63
CA GLU A 140 -53.92 -0.45 38.72
C GLU A 140 -53.77 -1.53 37.64
N LYS A 141 -54.90 -2.02 37.12
CA LYS A 141 -54.98 -3.22 36.27
C LYS A 141 -55.45 -2.87 34.86
N HIS A 142 -54.54 -2.83 33.89
CA HIS A 142 -54.93 -2.88 32.48
C HIS A 142 -54.48 -4.19 31.81
N ARG A 143 -55.47 -5.04 31.50
CA ARG A 143 -55.29 -6.27 30.74
C ARG A 143 -55.21 -5.97 29.24
N HIS A 144 -54.09 -6.28 28.61
CA HIS A 144 -54.05 -6.55 27.17
C HIS A 144 -53.51 -7.96 26.92
N HIS A 145 -54.27 -8.76 26.16
CA HIS A 145 -53.93 -10.15 25.87
C HIS A 145 -52.97 -10.26 24.68
N PHE A 146 -51.67 -10.33 24.92
CA PHE A 146 -50.73 -10.87 23.94
C PHE A 146 -50.64 -12.40 24.09
N ARG A 147 -51.38 -13.13 23.25
CA ARG A 147 -51.22 -14.58 23.10
C ARG A 147 -49.95 -14.87 22.32
N ALA A 148 -48.91 -15.34 23.02
CA ALA A 148 -47.73 -15.89 22.36
C ALA A 148 -48.10 -17.12 21.50
N ARG A 149 -47.55 -17.18 20.29
CA ARG A 149 -47.51 -18.39 19.43
C ARG A 149 -46.05 -18.64 19.05
N PRO A 150 -45.43 -19.75 19.49
CA PRO A 150 -44.08 -20.09 19.06
C PRO A 150 -44.12 -20.60 17.61
N ALA A 151 -43.73 -19.75 16.65
CA ALA A 151 -43.52 -20.16 15.27
C ALA A 151 -42.21 -20.96 15.15
N ALA A 152 -42.26 -22.26 15.44
CA ALA A 152 -41.14 -23.17 15.29
C ALA A 152 -40.81 -23.41 13.80
N ALA A 153 -40.12 -22.45 13.19
CA ALA A 153 -39.64 -22.53 11.81
C ALA A 153 -38.60 -23.65 11.69
N ARG A 154 -39.03 -24.82 11.18
CA ARG A 154 -38.13 -25.90 10.79
C ARG A 154 -37.25 -25.43 9.64
N LEU A 155 -35.98 -25.14 9.92
CA LEU A 155 -34.96 -24.93 8.89
C LEU A 155 -34.78 -26.24 8.10
N SER A 156 -35.34 -26.29 6.90
CA SER A 156 -35.19 -27.42 6.00
C SER A 156 -33.78 -27.43 5.42
N ALA A 157 -32.97 -28.43 5.78
CA ALA A 157 -31.64 -28.64 5.23
C ALA A 157 -31.69 -29.25 3.81
N ALA A 158 -32.44 -28.62 2.91
CA ALA A 158 -32.68 -29.02 1.53
C ALA A 158 -32.47 -27.81 0.62
N GLY A 159 -31.21 -27.38 0.51
CA GLY A 159 -30.85 -26.10 -0.11
C GLY A 159 -29.35 -25.90 -0.26
N LEU A 160 -28.60 -26.95 -0.65
CA LEU A 160 -27.30 -26.71 -1.27
C LEU A 160 -27.56 -25.98 -2.59
N SER A 161 -27.43 -24.65 -2.56
CA SER A 161 -27.51 -23.82 -3.76
C SER A 161 -26.55 -24.40 -4.79
N THR A 162 -27.07 -24.75 -5.96
CA THR A 162 -26.24 -25.09 -7.11
C THR A 162 -25.40 -23.87 -7.42
N ARG A 163 -24.12 -23.87 -6.98
CA ARG A 163 -23.16 -22.80 -7.23
C ARG A 163 -23.20 -22.49 -8.72
N SER A 164 -23.81 -21.36 -9.07
CA SER A 164 -23.81 -20.88 -10.44
C SER A 164 -22.36 -20.83 -10.91
N ARG A 165 -22.09 -21.23 -12.15
CA ARG A 165 -20.75 -21.10 -12.73
C ARG A 165 -20.44 -19.62 -12.85
N THR A 166 -19.85 -19.05 -11.79
CA THR A 166 -19.48 -17.65 -11.70
C THR A 166 -18.50 -17.32 -12.82
N THR A 167 -19.01 -16.66 -13.86
CA THR A 167 -18.22 -16.31 -15.04
C THR A 167 -17.18 -15.27 -14.63
N ARG A 168 -15.93 -15.71 -14.47
CA ARG A 168 -14.78 -14.88 -14.09
C ARG A 168 -14.79 -13.55 -14.84
N MET A 169 -14.90 -12.45 -14.10
CA MET A 169 -14.83 -11.11 -14.66
C MET A 169 -13.45 -10.89 -15.31
N PRO A 170 -13.39 -10.44 -16.58
CA PRO A 170 -12.11 -10.15 -17.23
C PRO A 170 -11.51 -8.89 -16.62
N ILE A 171 -10.31 -9.01 -16.05
CA ILE A 171 -9.57 -7.85 -15.54
C ILE A 171 -9.15 -6.96 -16.72
N ARG A 172 -9.44 -5.66 -16.58
CA ARG A 172 -9.09 -4.60 -17.53
C ARG A 172 -8.28 -3.55 -16.79
N PHE A 173 -7.15 -3.19 -17.39
CA PHE A 173 -6.19 -2.25 -16.81
C PHE A 173 -6.49 -0.83 -17.32
N PRO A 174 -6.42 0.21 -16.47
CA PRO A 174 -6.44 1.59 -16.92
C PRO A 174 -5.33 1.86 -17.94
N ALA A 175 -5.57 2.76 -18.90
CA ALA A 175 -4.50 3.19 -19.80
C ALA A 175 -3.48 4.07 -19.04
N PRO A 176 -2.18 4.03 -19.39
CA PRO A 176 -1.18 4.89 -18.76
C PRO A 176 -1.51 6.37 -18.91
N LEU A 177 -1.36 7.15 -17.84
CA LEU A 177 -1.65 8.58 -17.81
C LEU A 177 -0.68 9.35 -18.71
N GLN A 178 -1.19 10.37 -19.39
CA GLN A 178 -0.40 11.30 -20.22
C GLN A 178 -0.54 12.75 -19.72
N PRO A 179 0.43 13.63 -19.97
CA PRO A 179 0.26 15.07 -19.71
C PRO A 179 -1.00 15.62 -20.41
N GLY A 180 -1.81 16.37 -19.66
CA GLY A 180 -3.14 16.82 -20.06
C GLY A 180 -4.30 15.97 -19.52
N ASP A 181 -4.07 14.71 -19.14
CA ASP A 181 -5.10 13.84 -18.56
C ASP A 181 -5.68 14.42 -17.26
N ALA A 182 -6.98 14.20 -17.03
CA ALA A 182 -7.65 14.67 -15.83
C ALA A 182 -7.55 13.68 -14.66
N ILE A 183 -7.10 14.21 -13.52
CA ILE A 183 -7.05 13.49 -12.24
C ILE A 183 -8.07 14.15 -11.31
N ALA A 184 -9.10 13.40 -10.93
CA ALA A 184 -10.02 13.80 -9.87
C ALA A 184 -9.37 13.59 -8.51
N VAL A 185 -9.55 14.55 -7.60
CA VAL A 185 -9.14 14.42 -6.20
C VAL A 185 -10.33 14.68 -5.31
N THR A 186 -10.81 13.64 -4.62
CA THR A 186 -11.96 13.71 -3.71
C THR A 186 -11.75 12.78 -2.51
N ALA A 187 -12.28 13.17 -1.36
CA ALA A 187 -12.35 12.32 -0.19
C ALA A 187 -13.72 11.63 -0.12
N PHE A 188 -13.74 10.33 -0.42
CA PHE A 188 -14.93 9.49 -0.25
C PHE A 188 -14.97 8.78 1.12
N SER A 189 -13.95 9.00 1.97
CA SER A 189 -13.94 8.63 3.39
C SER A 189 -13.62 9.87 4.25
N SER A 190 -12.48 9.93 4.94
CA SER A 190 -12.03 11.11 5.68
C SER A 190 -11.41 12.17 4.74
N GLY A 191 -11.70 13.43 5.02
CA GLY A 191 -11.24 14.58 4.23
C GLY A 191 -10.03 15.28 4.82
N VAL A 192 -9.64 16.41 4.21
CA VAL A 192 -8.46 17.18 4.64
C VAL A 192 -8.87 18.30 5.58
N HIS A 193 -8.73 18.07 6.88
CA HIS A 193 -8.91 19.08 7.92
C HIS A 193 -8.06 20.35 7.65
N PRO A 194 -8.60 21.58 7.80
CA PRO A 194 -7.98 22.85 7.38
C PRO A 194 -6.49 23.05 7.71
N ARG A 195 -6.04 22.63 8.89
CA ARG A 195 -4.61 22.66 9.30
C ARG A 195 -3.63 21.94 8.35
N LEU A 196 -4.13 21.12 7.43
CA LEU A 196 -3.34 20.35 6.45
C LEU A 196 -3.59 20.78 5.00
N HIS A 197 -4.38 21.84 4.75
CA HIS A 197 -4.64 22.33 3.38
C HIS A 197 -3.35 22.71 2.63
N GLY A 198 -2.33 23.26 3.29
CA GLY A 198 -1.04 23.52 2.65
C GLY A 198 -0.36 22.27 2.09
N ARG A 199 -0.38 21.14 2.82
CA ARG A 199 0.15 19.84 2.34
C ARG A 199 -0.69 19.29 1.19
N LEU A 200 -2.00 19.55 1.18
CA LEU A 200 -2.87 19.21 0.05
C LEU A 200 -2.53 20.07 -1.17
N ASP A 201 -2.37 21.39 -1.00
CA ASP A 201 -2.00 22.29 -2.08
C ASP A 201 -0.64 21.93 -2.69
N ASP A 202 0.35 21.55 -1.88
CA ASP A 202 1.62 20.98 -2.34
C ASP A 202 1.43 19.71 -3.19
N ALA A 203 0.60 18.75 -2.73
CA ALA A 203 0.33 17.50 -3.45
C ALA A 203 -0.43 17.72 -4.78
N LEU A 204 -1.44 18.60 -4.78
CA LEU A 204 -2.16 19.02 -5.98
C LEU A 204 -1.22 19.74 -6.96
N ASN A 205 -0.27 20.52 -6.46
CA ASN A 205 0.72 21.22 -7.27
C ASN A 205 1.79 20.29 -7.85
N GLU A 206 2.16 19.19 -7.19
CA GLU A 206 3.03 18.18 -7.81
C GLU A 206 2.35 17.54 -9.04
N LEU A 207 1.07 17.14 -8.92
CA LEU A 207 0.31 16.61 -10.05
C LEU A 207 0.19 17.64 -11.20
N ARG A 208 -0.05 18.92 -10.88
CA ARG A 208 -0.06 20.01 -11.88
C ARG A 208 1.32 20.20 -12.53
N ALA A 209 2.41 20.08 -11.77
CA ALA A 209 3.79 20.20 -12.27
C ALA A 209 4.19 19.03 -13.19
N ARG A 210 3.60 17.84 -13.00
CA ARG A 210 3.68 16.70 -13.94
C ARG A 210 2.84 16.90 -15.22
N GLY A 211 2.05 17.97 -15.29
CA GLY A 211 1.23 18.33 -16.45
C GLY A 211 -0.20 17.79 -16.43
N TYR A 212 -0.69 17.26 -15.30
CA TYR A 212 -2.05 16.73 -15.21
C TYR A 212 -3.09 17.83 -14.95
N ARG A 213 -4.30 17.67 -15.52
CA ARG A 213 -5.45 18.52 -15.24
C ARG A 213 -6.11 18.07 -13.93
N VAL A 214 -5.64 18.59 -12.81
CA VAL A 214 -6.17 18.27 -11.49
C VAL A 214 -7.56 18.89 -11.30
N VAL A 215 -8.57 18.03 -11.14
CA VAL A 215 -9.97 18.40 -10.87
C VAL A 215 -10.26 18.15 -9.39
N GLU A 216 -10.45 19.22 -8.63
CA GLU A 216 -10.69 19.13 -7.19
C GLU A 216 -12.17 18.83 -6.90
N GLY A 217 -12.43 17.99 -5.90
CA GLY A 217 -13.76 17.61 -5.43
C GLY A 217 -14.26 18.49 -4.29
N GLU A 218 -15.57 18.74 -4.27
CA GLU A 218 -16.23 19.54 -3.24
C GLU A 218 -16.15 18.86 -1.86
N CYS A 219 -16.11 17.53 -1.82
CA CYS A 219 -15.98 16.76 -0.58
C CYS A 219 -14.53 16.68 -0.06
N LEU A 220 -13.56 17.43 -0.59
CA LEU A 220 -12.15 17.20 -0.26
C LEU A 220 -11.64 17.91 1.02
N ARG A 221 -12.08 19.15 1.27
CA ARG A 221 -11.42 20.10 2.20
C ARG A 221 -12.06 20.25 3.58
N ASP A 222 -13.02 19.42 3.93
CA ASP A 222 -13.72 19.42 5.22
C ASP A 222 -13.53 18.05 5.91
N GLU A 223 -13.76 17.98 7.23
CA GLU A 223 -13.66 16.75 8.02
C GLU A 223 -14.52 16.86 9.29
N LYS A 224 -15.62 16.10 9.35
CA LYS A 224 -16.66 16.17 10.38
C LYS A 224 -17.27 14.80 10.65
N HIS A 225 -17.11 14.33 11.89
CA HIS A 225 -17.59 13.01 12.33
C HIS A 225 -16.96 11.87 11.52
N ASP A 226 -15.64 11.92 11.36
CA ASP A 226 -14.81 10.86 10.77
C ASP A 226 -15.17 10.59 9.30
N ALA A 227 -15.59 11.65 8.60
CA ALA A 227 -15.97 11.69 7.20
C ALA A 227 -15.80 13.11 6.65
N SER A 228 -15.43 13.22 5.38
CA SER A 228 -15.24 14.49 4.70
C SER A 228 -16.54 15.29 4.49
N ALA A 229 -17.64 14.58 4.26
CA ALA A 229 -18.97 15.13 3.97
C ALA A 229 -20.06 14.06 4.25
N PRO A 230 -21.36 14.43 4.26
CA PRO A 230 -22.46 13.46 4.36
C PRO A 230 -22.38 12.39 3.27
N ALA A 231 -22.75 11.14 3.59
CA ALA A 231 -22.60 9.99 2.69
C ALA A 231 -23.23 10.20 1.30
N ALA A 232 -24.38 10.88 1.21
CA ALA A 232 -25.02 11.20 -0.06
C ALA A 232 -24.18 12.15 -0.94
N ALA A 233 -23.45 13.11 -0.35
CA ALA A 233 -22.57 14.01 -1.07
C ALA A 233 -21.32 13.27 -1.58
N ARG A 234 -20.66 12.51 -0.69
CA ARG A 234 -19.51 11.66 -1.06
C ARG A 234 -19.86 10.65 -2.15
N LEU A 235 -21.03 10.00 -2.06
CA LEU A 235 -21.53 9.08 -3.08
C LEU A 235 -21.82 9.80 -4.41
N GLY A 236 -22.46 10.97 -4.36
CA GLY A 236 -22.78 11.78 -5.54
C GLY A 236 -21.52 12.23 -6.29
N GLU A 237 -20.52 12.71 -5.58
CA GLU A 237 -19.23 13.12 -6.14
C GLU A 237 -18.41 11.93 -6.65
N LEU A 238 -18.32 10.84 -5.88
CA LEU A 238 -17.62 9.63 -6.31
C LEU A 238 -18.25 9.05 -7.59
N ARG A 239 -19.59 8.96 -7.65
CA ARG A 239 -20.31 8.58 -8.88
C ARG A 239 -19.99 9.53 -10.03
N ARG A 240 -20.03 10.85 -9.81
CA ARG A 240 -19.70 11.86 -10.84
C ARG A 240 -18.34 11.58 -11.47
N PHE A 241 -17.28 11.41 -10.66
CA PHE A 241 -15.94 11.13 -11.17
C PHE A 241 -15.73 9.72 -11.74
N LEU A 242 -16.46 8.70 -11.24
CA LEU A 242 -16.41 7.34 -11.79
C LEU A 242 -17.08 7.22 -13.17
N PHE A 243 -18.11 8.02 -13.45
CA PHE A 243 -18.87 7.97 -14.70
C PHE A 243 -18.45 9.04 -15.73
N ASP A 244 -17.82 10.14 -15.31
CA ASP A 244 -17.29 11.19 -16.20
C ASP A 244 -16.19 10.62 -17.14
N PRO A 245 -16.36 10.67 -18.47
CA PRO A 245 -15.39 10.09 -19.41
C PRO A 245 -14.06 10.85 -19.49
N GLU A 246 -14.00 12.13 -19.09
CA GLU A 246 -12.76 12.91 -19.12
C GLU A 246 -11.79 12.50 -17.99
N ILE A 247 -12.31 12.00 -16.87
CA ILE A 247 -11.50 11.59 -15.72
C ILE A 247 -10.73 10.29 -16.02
N ARG A 248 -9.41 10.32 -15.83
CA ARG A 248 -8.48 9.21 -16.09
C ARG A 248 -7.99 8.55 -14.81
N ALA A 249 -7.92 9.32 -13.72
CA ALA A 249 -7.60 8.83 -12.38
C ALA A 249 -8.48 9.49 -11.30
N ILE A 250 -8.70 8.79 -10.19
CA ILE A 250 -9.26 9.32 -8.94
C ILE A 250 -8.24 9.03 -7.82
N LEU A 251 -7.63 10.07 -7.27
CA LEU A 251 -6.61 9.96 -6.22
C LEU A 251 -7.13 10.62 -4.93
N PRO A 252 -7.62 9.84 -3.94
CA PRO A 252 -8.05 10.38 -2.65
C PRO A 252 -6.87 10.89 -1.80
N PRO A 253 -7.10 11.82 -0.85
CA PRO A 253 -6.05 12.32 0.03
C PRO A 253 -5.46 11.21 0.91
N TRP A 254 -6.33 10.32 1.41
CA TRP A 254 -6.07 9.15 2.25
C TRP A 254 -7.36 8.31 2.38
N GLY A 255 -7.34 7.28 3.24
CA GLY A 255 -8.51 6.51 3.66
C GLY A 255 -9.38 7.24 4.71
N GLY A 256 -9.70 6.54 5.80
CA GLY A 256 -10.66 6.96 6.83
C GLY A 256 -11.43 5.74 7.34
N GLU A 257 -12.66 5.93 7.83
CA GLU A 257 -13.48 4.84 8.39
C GLU A 257 -14.81 4.58 7.64
N ARG A 258 -15.18 5.44 6.68
CA ARG A 258 -16.57 5.60 6.24
C ARG A 258 -16.82 5.46 4.75
N ALA A 259 -15.89 4.95 3.95
CA ALA A 259 -16.17 4.59 2.54
C ALA A 259 -17.20 3.46 2.41
N ILE A 260 -17.32 2.59 3.42
CA ILE A 260 -18.25 1.44 3.43
C ILE A 260 -19.71 1.85 3.27
N GLU A 261 -20.08 3.05 3.73
CA GLU A 261 -21.42 3.64 3.56
C GLU A 261 -21.81 3.86 2.10
N LEU A 262 -20.83 3.93 1.19
CA LEU A 262 -21.04 4.25 -0.21
C LEU A 262 -21.23 2.99 -1.08
N LEU A 263 -20.80 1.81 -0.61
CA LEU A 263 -20.84 0.55 -1.39
C LEU A 263 -22.24 0.16 -1.89
N PRO A 264 -23.32 0.23 -1.09
CA PRO A 264 -24.68 -0.03 -1.58
C PRO A 264 -25.16 0.97 -2.65
N GLY A 265 -24.46 2.09 -2.81
CA GLY A 265 -24.72 3.10 -3.83
C GLY A 265 -23.94 2.93 -5.13
N LEU A 266 -23.04 1.95 -5.26
CA LEU A 266 -22.22 1.78 -6.47
C LEU A 266 -22.78 0.69 -7.39
N ASP A 267 -23.12 1.08 -8.62
CA ASP A 267 -23.53 0.15 -9.67
C ASP A 267 -22.29 -0.43 -10.37
N PHE A 268 -21.76 -1.51 -9.78
CA PHE A 268 -20.60 -2.22 -10.32
C PHE A 268 -20.86 -2.84 -11.71
N ALA A 269 -22.10 -3.09 -12.09
CA ALA A 269 -22.44 -3.62 -13.42
C ALA A 269 -22.38 -2.51 -14.49
N ALA A 270 -22.86 -1.31 -14.18
CA ALA A 270 -22.68 -0.14 -15.05
C ALA A 270 -21.19 0.26 -15.16
N LEU A 271 -20.44 0.21 -14.05
CA LEU A 271 -18.98 0.42 -14.05
C LEU A 271 -18.24 -0.67 -14.84
N ALA A 272 -18.73 -1.92 -14.86
CA ALA A 272 -18.22 -2.96 -15.74
C ALA A 272 -18.38 -2.60 -17.22
N GLY A 273 -19.41 -1.85 -17.61
CA GLY A 273 -19.59 -1.34 -18.97
C GLY A 273 -18.61 -0.22 -19.38
N LEU A 274 -18.04 0.50 -18.41
CA LEU A 274 -17.17 1.66 -18.65
C LEU A 274 -15.68 1.28 -18.80
N PRO A 275 -14.85 2.13 -19.44
CA PRO A 275 -13.39 1.97 -19.45
C PRO A 275 -12.80 2.15 -18.03
N PRO A 276 -11.84 1.30 -17.61
CA PRO A 276 -11.22 1.41 -16.30
C PRO A 276 -10.44 2.71 -16.12
N LYS A 277 -10.56 3.29 -14.93
CA LYS A 277 -9.83 4.48 -14.46
C LYS A 277 -8.83 4.07 -13.38
N TRP A 278 -7.74 4.81 -13.24
CA TRP A 278 -6.84 4.63 -12.10
C TRP A 278 -7.53 5.03 -10.81
N ILE A 279 -7.47 4.17 -9.81
CA ILE A 279 -7.88 4.44 -8.43
C ILE A 279 -6.75 3.88 -7.57
N ALA A 280 -6.15 4.72 -6.74
CA ALA A 280 -4.96 4.37 -5.99
C ALA A 280 -4.94 4.90 -4.56
N GLY A 281 -4.29 4.17 -3.66
CA GLY A 281 -4.17 4.49 -2.24
C GLY A 281 -4.11 3.24 -1.36
N PHE A 282 -4.23 3.40 -0.04
CA PHE A 282 -4.26 2.29 0.93
C PHE A 282 -5.29 2.56 2.05
N SER A 283 -5.32 1.75 3.12
CA SER A 283 -6.34 1.87 4.17
C SER A 283 -7.76 1.68 3.60
N ASP A 284 -8.78 2.41 4.08
CA ASP A 284 -10.17 2.38 3.60
C ASP A 284 -10.39 2.74 2.11
N VAL A 285 -9.35 3.19 1.39
CA VAL A 285 -9.37 3.17 -0.09
C VAL A 285 -9.58 1.74 -0.63
N SER A 286 -9.16 0.72 0.15
CA SER A 286 -9.40 -0.70 -0.11
C SER A 286 -10.88 -1.07 -0.23
N THR A 287 -11.76 -0.36 0.49
CA THR A 287 -13.22 -0.53 0.45
C THR A 287 -13.77 -0.25 -0.94
N LEU A 288 -13.16 0.67 -1.71
CA LEU A 288 -13.53 0.92 -3.10
C LEU A 288 -12.72 0.04 -4.07
N MET A 289 -11.43 -0.17 -3.80
CA MET A 289 -10.51 -0.85 -4.72
C MET A 289 -10.85 -2.32 -4.94
N ALA A 290 -10.95 -3.14 -3.89
CA ALA A 290 -11.17 -4.57 -4.06
C ALA A 290 -12.52 -4.89 -4.75
N PRO A 291 -13.65 -4.23 -4.41
CA PRO A 291 -14.92 -4.45 -5.09
C PRO A 291 -14.90 -3.98 -6.57
N LEU A 292 -14.15 -2.94 -6.92
CA LEU A 292 -14.00 -2.56 -8.33
C LEU A 292 -13.23 -3.61 -9.16
N THR A 293 -12.21 -4.26 -8.58
CA THR A 293 -11.54 -5.38 -9.25
C THR A 293 -12.42 -6.61 -9.33
N LEU A 294 -13.12 -6.98 -8.25
CA LEU A 294 -13.91 -8.21 -8.18
C LEU A 294 -15.24 -8.10 -8.95
N CYS A 295 -15.98 -7.00 -8.79
CA CYS A 295 -17.32 -6.83 -9.33
C CYS A 295 -17.34 -6.14 -10.71
N ALA A 296 -16.44 -5.18 -10.98
CA ALA A 296 -16.38 -4.43 -12.25
C ALA A 296 -15.22 -4.83 -13.17
N GLY A 297 -14.29 -5.67 -12.70
CA GLY A 297 -13.10 -6.08 -13.44
C GLY A 297 -12.08 -4.95 -13.67
N TRP A 298 -12.08 -3.89 -12.86
CA TRP A 298 -11.13 -2.78 -12.98
C TRP A 298 -9.87 -3.06 -12.14
N ALA A 299 -8.69 -3.00 -12.75
CA ALA A 299 -7.45 -3.03 -11.99
C ALA A 299 -7.26 -1.72 -11.19
N THR A 300 -6.93 -1.84 -9.90
CA THR A 300 -6.74 -0.71 -8.97
C THR A 300 -5.40 -0.82 -8.25
N LEU A 301 -4.82 0.29 -7.81
CA LEU A 301 -3.42 0.36 -7.40
C LEU A 301 -3.27 0.63 -5.89
N HIS A 302 -3.05 -0.42 -5.10
CA HIS A 302 -2.70 -0.24 -3.69
C HIS A 302 -1.28 0.31 -3.58
N GLY A 303 -1.10 1.40 -2.82
CA GLY A 303 0.16 2.13 -2.70
C GLY A 303 -0.05 3.47 -1.98
N PRO A 304 0.94 4.37 -1.94
CA PRO A 304 0.85 5.66 -1.25
C PRO A 304 -0.37 6.49 -1.66
N ASN A 305 -0.95 7.24 -0.71
CA ASN A 305 -2.08 8.13 -1.00
C ASN A 305 -1.59 9.48 -1.56
N LEU A 306 -2.49 10.29 -2.13
CA LEU A 306 -2.14 11.60 -2.69
C LEU A 306 -1.35 12.49 -1.73
N MET A 307 -1.75 12.54 -0.45
CA MET A 307 -1.10 13.40 0.53
C MET A 307 0.35 13.00 0.80
N ASP A 308 0.77 11.76 0.49
CA ASP A 308 2.13 11.27 0.70
C ASP A 308 3.10 11.66 -0.42
N LEU A 309 2.61 12.15 -1.58
CA LEU A 309 3.45 12.66 -2.68
C LEU A 309 4.50 13.71 -2.23
N PRO A 310 4.12 14.83 -1.56
CA PRO A 310 5.08 15.86 -1.14
C PRO A 310 6.00 15.45 0.04
N LEU A 311 5.85 14.25 0.60
CA LEU A 311 6.67 13.80 1.74
C LEU A 311 8.03 13.24 1.28
N LYS A 312 9.10 13.91 1.70
CA LYS A 312 10.49 13.56 1.33
C LYS A 312 10.96 12.20 1.86
N ASP A 313 10.33 11.68 2.91
CA ASP A 313 10.54 10.33 3.44
C ASP A 313 9.73 9.24 2.71
N ARG A 314 8.87 9.61 1.75
CA ARG A 314 8.01 8.68 0.97
C ARG A 314 8.39 8.55 -0.50
N LEU A 315 9.32 9.38 -1.00
CA LEU A 315 9.72 9.47 -2.41
C LEU A 315 9.88 8.11 -3.11
N PHE A 316 10.59 7.14 -2.52
CA PHE A 316 10.80 5.82 -3.13
C PHE A 316 9.52 4.99 -3.33
N GLY A 317 8.51 5.14 -2.47
CA GLY A 317 7.20 4.52 -2.67
C GLY A 317 6.37 5.28 -3.72
N ASN A 318 6.47 6.61 -3.70
CA ASN A 318 5.81 7.50 -4.66
C ASN A 318 6.33 7.25 -6.08
N GLU A 319 7.64 7.01 -6.26
CA GLU A 319 8.25 6.68 -7.55
C GLU A 319 7.63 5.43 -8.19
N ALA A 320 7.40 4.35 -7.41
CA ALA A 320 6.75 3.14 -7.91
C ALA A 320 5.27 3.35 -8.27
N LEU A 321 4.56 4.16 -7.47
CA LEU A 321 3.16 4.55 -7.71
C LEU A 321 3.03 5.35 -9.02
N LEU A 322 3.85 6.39 -9.17
CA LEU A 322 3.86 7.28 -10.31
C LEU A 322 4.30 6.56 -11.58
N ALA A 323 5.32 5.71 -11.52
CA ALA A 323 5.71 4.84 -12.63
C ALA A 323 4.57 3.90 -13.06
N ALA A 324 3.78 3.37 -12.13
CA ALA A 324 2.61 2.56 -12.47
C ALA A 324 1.54 3.38 -13.20
N LEU A 325 1.21 4.58 -12.70
CA LEU A 325 0.27 5.50 -13.36
C LEU A 325 0.76 5.91 -14.77
N GLU A 326 2.04 6.26 -14.90
CA GLU A 326 2.67 6.81 -16.12
C GLU A 326 3.00 5.73 -17.17
N THR A 327 3.14 4.45 -16.80
CA THR A 327 3.54 3.36 -17.72
C THR A 327 2.57 2.17 -17.81
N GLY A 328 1.58 2.06 -16.91
CA GLY A 328 0.59 0.98 -16.89
C GLY A 328 0.88 -0.16 -15.90
N MET A 329 2.08 -0.22 -15.33
CA MET A 329 2.51 -1.26 -14.40
C MET A 329 3.62 -0.74 -13.48
N PRO A 330 3.64 -1.04 -12.17
CA PRO A 330 4.80 -0.71 -11.34
C PRO A 330 6.03 -1.49 -11.83
N PRO A 331 7.26 -0.96 -11.58
CA PRO A 331 8.49 -1.69 -11.87
C PRO A 331 8.61 -2.96 -11.01
N ALA A 332 9.60 -3.80 -11.34
CA ALA A 332 10.03 -4.86 -10.44
C ALA A 332 10.51 -4.24 -9.11
N GLN A 333 10.05 -4.78 -7.99
CA GLN A 333 10.24 -4.22 -6.66
C GLN A 333 10.96 -5.22 -5.74
N GLU A 334 11.83 -4.71 -4.89
CA GLU A 334 12.56 -5.46 -3.87
C GLU A 334 12.25 -4.84 -2.48
N PRO A 335 12.46 -5.56 -1.36
CA PRO A 335 12.29 -4.98 -0.03
C PRO A 335 13.16 -3.73 0.17
N HIS A 336 12.54 -2.62 0.58
CA HIS A 336 13.28 -1.42 0.91
C HIS A 336 14.15 -1.70 2.14
N GLY A 337 15.45 -1.41 2.07
CA GLY A 337 16.41 -1.83 3.10
C GLY A 337 16.11 -1.35 4.54
N GLN A 338 15.29 -0.31 4.69
CA GLN A 338 14.84 0.23 5.98
C GLN A 338 13.34 0.55 5.97
N TYR A 339 12.73 0.49 7.15
CA TYR A 339 11.36 0.98 7.41
C TYR A 339 11.29 1.86 8.67
N TRP A 340 10.19 2.60 8.81
CA TRP A 340 9.93 3.51 9.93
C TRP A 340 8.59 3.16 10.58
N ARG A 341 8.54 3.22 11.92
CA ARG A 341 7.31 2.97 12.70
C ARG A 341 6.77 4.28 13.27
N TRP A 342 5.45 4.42 13.36
CA TRP A 342 4.81 5.66 13.83
C TRP A 342 4.95 5.91 15.34
N ASP A 343 5.13 4.86 16.13
CA ASP A 343 5.37 4.90 17.57
C ASP A 343 6.83 5.18 17.94
N GLU A 344 7.77 4.97 17.02
CA GLU A 344 9.20 5.27 17.17
C GLU A 344 9.69 6.26 16.08
N PRO A 345 9.13 7.48 16.02
CA PRO A 345 9.40 8.44 14.95
C PRO A 345 10.89 8.82 14.87
N GLY A 346 11.44 8.78 13.66
CA GLY A 346 12.86 9.02 13.40
C GLY A 346 13.76 7.81 13.60
N ARG A 347 13.28 6.71 14.19
CA ARG A 347 14.03 5.44 14.26
C ARG A 347 13.87 4.65 12.97
N GLN A 348 14.99 4.17 12.44
CA GLN A 348 15.06 3.25 11.30
C GLN A 348 15.16 1.80 11.78
N PHE A 349 14.47 0.90 11.09
CA PHE A 349 14.50 -0.55 11.32
C PHE A 349 14.95 -1.25 10.05
N ALA A 350 15.77 -2.30 10.16
CA ALA A 350 16.16 -3.10 9.00
C ALA A 350 14.97 -3.91 8.48
N ASN A 351 14.82 -4.01 7.16
CA ASN A 351 13.75 -4.78 6.52
C ASN A 351 13.77 -6.27 6.94
N ARG A 352 12.58 -6.90 6.97
CA ARG A 352 12.40 -8.27 7.48
C ARG A 352 11.50 -9.17 6.61
N VAL A 353 11.26 -8.83 5.35
CA VAL A 353 10.36 -9.58 4.45
C VAL A 353 10.78 -11.06 4.41
N ARG A 354 9.90 -11.97 4.83
CA ARG A 354 10.22 -13.40 4.97
C ARG A 354 8.98 -14.28 4.87
N LEU A 355 9.17 -15.59 4.75
CA LEU A 355 8.11 -16.57 4.96
C LEU A 355 7.84 -16.79 6.45
N LEU A 356 6.57 -17.02 6.83
CA LEU A 356 6.15 -17.34 8.20
C LEU A 356 6.80 -18.63 8.73
N GLY A 357 7.05 -19.60 7.85
CA GLY A 357 7.81 -20.83 8.13
C GLY A 357 9.33 -20.69 7.99
N GLY A 358 9.83 -19.51 7.61
CA GLY A 358 11.25 -19.28 7.29
C GLY A 358 11.68 -19.83 5.92
N GLY A 359 12.99 -19.77 5.65
CA GLY A 359 13.57 -20.26 4.40
C GLY A 359 13.34 -19.34 3.19
N SER A 360 13.20 -19.97 2.02
CA SER A 360 12.95 -19.34 0.72
C SER A 360 11.76 -20.00 0.02
N GLY A 361 11.15 -19.32 -0.95
CA GLY A 361 10.00 -19.84 -1.67
C GLY A 361 9.48 -18.89 -2.73
N LYS A 362 8.47 -19.34 -3.48
CA LYS A 362 7.88 -18.63 -4.61
C LYS A 362 6.36 -18.78 -4.63
N MET A 363 5.66 -17.72 -5.01
CA MET A 363 4.24 -17.74 -5.37
C MET A 363 3.99 -17.01 -6.69
N GLU A 364 3.00 -17.47 -7.45
CA GLU A 364 2.56 -16.85 -8.71
C GLU A 364 1.03 -16.84 -8.79
N GLY A 365 0.44 -15.74 -9.25
CA GLY A 365 -1.01 -15.60 -9.36
C GLY A 365 -1.46 -14.15 -9.51
N ARG A 366 -2.77 -13.91 -9.71
CA ARG A 366 -3.33 -12.55 -9.69
C ARG A 366 -3.34 -11.99 -8.27
N LEU A 367 -2.86 -10.76 -8.11
CA LEU A 367 -2.98 -10.00 -6.87
C LEU A 367 -4.43 -9.59 -6.61
N ILE A 368 -4.90 -9.75 -5.39
CA ILE A 368 -6.09 -9.07 -4.86
C ILE A 368 -5.82 -8.74 -3.38
N GLY A 369 -6.24 -7.58 -2.91
CA GLY A 369 -5.92 -7.20 -1.53
C GLY A 369 -6.17 -5.75 -1.15
N GLY A 370 -5.69 -5.42 0.05
CA GLY A 370 -5.83 -4.12 0.70
C GLY A 370 -5.69 -4.22 2.23
N CYS A 371 -6.27 -3.26 2.95
CA CYS A 371 -6.28 -3.21 4.42
C CYS A 371 -7.09 -4.37 5.03
N LEU A 372 -6.54 -5.08 6.02
CA LEU A 372 -7.15 -6.21 6.73
C LEU A 372 -8.36 -5.75 7.56
N ASP A 373 -8.17 -4.68 8.32
CA ASP A 373 -9.14 -4.03 9.21
C ASP A 373 -10.45 -3.74 8.44
N VAL A 374 -10.28 -3.33 7.18
CA VAL A 374 -11.33 -3.03 6.19
C VAL A 374 -11.91 -4.29 5.54
N LEU A 375 -11.07 -5.10 4.88
CA LEU A 375 -11.56 -6.19 4.01
C LEU A 375 -12.16 -7.36 4.79
N ALA A 376 -11.74 -7.58 6.05
CA ALA A 376 -12.42 -8.51 6.95
C ALA A 376 -13.87 -8.08 7.26
N SER A 377 -14.19 -6.79 7.20
CA SER A 377 -15.55 -6.26 7.38
C SER A 377 -16.43 -6.38 6.12
N LEU A 378 -15.83 -6.63 4.94
CA LEU A 378 -16.54 -6.92 3.68
C LEU A 378 -16.69 -8.43 3.41
N GLN A 379 -16.05 -9.27 4.22
CA GLN A 379 -16.08 -10.73 4.11
C GLN A 379 -17.52 -11.27 4.09
N GLY A 380 -17.81 -12.18 3.16
CA GLY A 380 -19.15 -12.78 3.02
C GLY A 380 -20.19 -11.88 2.33
N THR A 381 -19.81 -10.67 1.91
CA THR A 381 -20.59 -9.83 1.00
C THR A 381 -20.13 -10.04 -0.46
N PRO A 382 -20.94 -9.72 -1.47
CA PRO A 382 -20.53 -9.75 -2.88
C PRO A 382 -19.32 -8.84 -3.21
N TYR A 383 -19.03 -7.87 -2.35
CA TYR A 383 -17.94 -6.91 -2.52
C TYR A 383 -16.55 -7.52 -2.24
N PHE A 384 -16.48 -8.63 -1.49
CA PHE A 384 -15.23 -9.34 -1.20
C PHE A 384 -15.38 -10.87 -1.30
N ASP A 385 -16.06 -11.32 -2.36
CA ASP A 385 -16.08 -12.73 -2.78
C ASP A 385 -14.91 -13.00 -3.75
N LEU A 386 -14.07 -13.98 -3.42
CA LEU A 386 -12.92 -14.39 -4.22
C LEU A 386 -13.17 -15.65 -5.07
N ASP A 387 -14.29 -16.35 -4.94
CA ASP A 387 -14.48 -17.67 -5.58
C ASP A 387 -14.51 -17.59 -7.12
N ALA A 388 -15.00 -16.49 -7.69
CA ALA A 388 -14.90 -16.22 -9.13
C ALA A 388 -13.48 -15.80 -9.58
N PHE A 389 -12.70 -15.20 -8.68
CA PHE A 389 -11.35 -14.69 -8.94
C PHE A 389 -10.30 -15.80 -8.87
N LYS A 390 -10.47 -16.74 -7.93
CA LYS A 390 -9.67 -17.98 -7.75
C LYS A 390 -9.85 -19.02 -8.86
N ALA A 391 -10.56 -18.68 -9.95
CA ALA A 391 -10.66 -19.50 -11.17
C ALA A 391 -9.33 -19.60 -11.94
N GLU A 392 -8.36 -18.73 -11.62
CA GLU A 392 -6.93 -18.89 -11.90
C GLU A 392 -6.13 -18.66 -10.61
N PRO A 393 -4.85 -19.05 -10.52
CA PRO A 393 -4.06 -18.87 -9.30
C PRO A 393 -4.09 -17.42 -8.80
N ALA A 394 -4.35 -17.23 -7.50
CA ALA A 394 -4.55 -15.93 -6.88
C ALA A 394 -3.66 -15.78 -5.64
N ILE A 395 -3.02 -14.61 -5.52
CA ILE A 395 -2.25 -14.18 -4.36
C ILE A 395 -3.10 -13.14 -3.62
N LEU A 396 -3.52 -13.48 -2.41
CA LEU A 396 -4.15 -12.51 -1.51
C LEU A 396 -3.05 -11.71 -0.81
N TYR A 397 -3.15 -10.38 -0.79
CA TYR A 397 -2.33 -9.55 0.08
C TYR A 397 -3.18 -8.74 1.06
N LEU A 398 -2.72 -8.66 2.31
CA LEU A 398 -3.43 -7.97 3.39
C LEU A 398 -2.42 -7.18 4.23
N GLU A 399 -2.81 -6.00 4.71
CA GLU A 399 -1.97 -5.15 5.57
C GLU A 399 -2.75 -4.67 6.78
N ASN A 400 -2.12 -4.60 7.96
CA ASN A 400 -2.80 -4.33 9.23
C ASN A 400 -2.54 -2.89 9.67
N CYS A 401 -3.58 -2.07 9.74
CA CYS A 401 -3.51 -0.71 10.25
C CYS A 401 -3.31 -0.72 11.76
N GLU A 402 -4.35 -1.11 12.49
CA GLU A 402 -4.45 -0.86 13.94
C GLU A 402 -5.05 -2.01 14.76
N LEU A 403 -5.55 -3.09 14.13
CA LEU A 403 -6.00 -4.26 14.91
C LEU A 403 -4.86 -4.76 15.82
N ALA A 404 -5.09 -4.73 17.13
CA ALA A 404 -4.24 -5.40 18.12
C ALA A 404 -4.19 -6.92 17.83
N PRO A 405 -3.19 -7.68 18.34
CA PRO A 405 -3.00 -9.10 17.98
C PRO A 405 -4.25 -10.00 18.08
N CYS A 406 -5.12 -9.81 19.09
CA CYS A 406 -6.38 -10.54 19.19
C CYS A 406 -7.42 -10.17 18.11
N GLY A 407 -7.38 -8.94 17.59
CA GLY A 407 -8.16 -8.49 16.44
C GLY A 407 -7.64 -9.11 15.15
N VAL A 408 -6.33 -9.09 14.93
CA VAL A 408 -5.65 -9.74 13.78
C VAL A 408 -6.00 -11.23 13.72
N LEU A 409 -5.86 -11.94 14.84
CA LEU A 409 -6.24 -13.35 14.96
C LEU A 409 -7.71 -13.57 14.57
N ARG A 410 -8.64 -12.73 15.06
CA ARG A 410 -10.06 -12.84 14.74
C ARG A 410 -10.38 -12.55 13.28
N ALA A 411 -9.74 -11.55 12.67
CA ALA A 411 -9.93 -11.19 11.26
C ALA A 411 -9.41 -12.30 10.33
N LEU A 412 -8.17 -12.77 10.54
CA LEU A 412 -7.57 -13.84 9.74
C LEU A 412 -8.28 -15.20 9.94
N ALA A 413 -8.67 -15.54 11.17
CA ALA A 413 -9.48 -16.73 11.44
C ALA A 413 -10.88 -16.61 10.82
N GLY A 414 -11.47 -15.41 10.79
CA GLY A 414 -12.70 -15.11 10.05
C GLY A 414 -12.57 -15.46 8.58
N LEU A 415 -11.56 -14.92 7.90
CA LEU A 415 -11.28 -15.15 6.48
C LEU A 415 -11.01 -16.64 6.17
N ARG A 416 -10.41 -17.37 7.11
CA ARG A 416 -10.21 -18.83 7.03
C ARG A 416 -11.53 -19.58 7.15
N LEU A 417 -12.40 -19.20 8.09
CA LEU A 417 -13.69 -19.85 8.35
C LEU A 417 -14.74 -19.65 7.24
N SER A 418 -14.63 -18.61 6.41
CA SER A 418 -15.47 -18.44 5.21
C SER A 418 -14.92 -19.09 3.94
N GLY A 419 -13.73 -19.72 4.00
CA GLY A 419 -13.04 -20.23 2.80
C GLY A 419 -12.50 -19.12 1.88
N THR A 420 -12.40 -17.88 2.35
CA THR A 420 -11.78 -16.79 1.57
C THR A 420 -10.30 -17.09 1.31
N LEU A 421 -9.64 -17.76 2.26
CA LEU A 421 -8.27 -18.25 2.13
C LEU A 421 -8.12 -19.55 1.30
N ASP A 422 -9.21 -20.29 1.05
CA ASP A 422 -9.15 -21.60 0.41
C ASP A 422 -8.89 -21.47 -1.10
N GLY A 423 -7.91 -22.22 -1.61
CA GLY A 423 -7.55 -22.25 -3.04
C GLY A 423 -6.63 -21.13 -3.52
N LEU A 424 -6.06 -20.33 -2.62
CA LEU A 424 -5.01 -19.35 -2.95
C LEU A 424 -3.69 -20.04 -3.35
N SER A 425 -2.88 -19.36 -4.16
CA SER A 425 -1.49 -19.76 -4.48
C SER A 425 -0.45 -19.14 -3.54
N GLY A 426 -0.86 -18.16 -2.73
CA GLY A 426 -0.02 -17.51 -1.72
C GLY A 426 -0.80 -16.47 -0.92
N LEU A 427 -0.28 -16.14 0.26
CA LEU A 427 -0.75 -15.04 1.10
C LEU A 427 0.44 -14.13 1.44
N VAL A 428 0.26 -12.81 1.31
CA VAL A 428 1.28 -11.82 1.64
C VAL A 428 0.74 -10.86 2.70
N LEU A 429 1.37 -10.83 3.86
CA LEU A 429 1.04 -9.89 4.93
C LEU A 429 2.04 -8.74 5.00
N GLY A 430 1.50 -7.53 4.95
CA GLY A 430 2.23 -6.31 5.26
C GLY A 430 2.74 -6.27 6.70
N ARG A 431 3.70 -5.38 6.96
CA ARG A 431 4.09 -4.97 8.32
C ARG A 431 2.87 -4.38 9.05
N SER A 432 2.67 -4.75 10.31
CA SER A 432 1.58 -4.20 11.14
C SER A 432 1.92 -2.81 11.69
N GLY A 433 0.99 -1.85 11.54
CA GLY A 433 1.02 -0.58 12.27
C GLY A 433 0.71 -0.74 13.76
N ALA A 434 -0.14 -1.70 14.11
CA ALA A 434 -0.50 -2.03 15.49
C ALA A 434 0.68 -2.53 16.33
N GLN A 435 0.65 -2.21 17.63
CA GLN A 435 1.67 -2.57 18.62
C GLN A 435 1.29 -3.81 19.42
N ASP A 436 2.30 -4.55 19.88
CA ASP A 436 2.14 -5.56 20.92
C ASP A 436 1.87 -4.89 22.29
N ALA A 437 1.02 -5.51 23.11
CA ALA A 437 0.70 -4.99 24.43
C ALA A 437 1.91 -5.09 25.39
N ALA A 438 2.08 -4.08 26.25
CA ALA A 438 3.20 -4.00 27.20
C ALA A 438 3.22 -5.14 28.24
N ASP A 439 2.07 -5.78 28.50
CA ASP A 439 2.01 -7.02 29.29
C ASP A 439 2.74 -8.16 28.57
N GLY A 440 3.71 -8.78 29.25
CA GLY A 440 4.47 -9.92 28.74
C GLY A 440 3.67 -11.21 28.55
N GLN A 441 2.46 -11.32 29.11
CA GLN A 441 1.58 -12.48 28.96
C GLN A 441 0.55 -12.34 27.83
N ALA A 442 0.39 -11.14 27.26
CA ALA A 442 -0.56 -10.90 26.18
C ALA A 442 -0.09 -11.51 24.84
N LEU A 443 -1.03 -12.00 24.03
CA LEU A 443 -0.78 -12.53 22.68
C LEU A 443 0.02 -11.51 21.83
N ARG A 444 1.12 -11.96 21.20
CA ARG A 444 1.92 -11.13 20.29
C ARG A 444 1.45 -11.23 18.85
N TYR A 445 1.75 -10.24 18.02
CA TYR A 445 1.38 -10.20 16.61
C TYR A 445 1.84 -11.46 15.85
N GLN A 446 3.08 -11.92 16.06
CA GLN A 446 3.58 -13.13 15.40
C GLN A 446 2.84 -14.40 15.86
N ASP A 447 2.43 -14.48 17.12
CA ASP A 447 1.67 -15.61 17.65
C ASP A 447 0.24 -15.62 17.11
N ALA A 448 -0.37 -14.43 16.96
CA ALA A 448 -1.66 -14.25 16.30
C ALA A 448 -1.62 -14.68 14.82
N LEU A 449 -0.56 -14.35 14.09
CA LEU A 449 -0.36 -14.83 12.72
C LEU A 449 -0.24 -16.36 12.66
N ARG A 450 0.56 -16.97 13.53
CA ARG A 450 0.70 -18.44 13.60
C ARG A 450 -0.61 -19.13 13.93
N ALA A 451 -1.30 -18.68 14.98
CA ALA A 451 -2.57 -19.26 15.41
C ALA A 451 -3.67 -19.17 14.33
N ALA A 452 -3.63 -18.17 13.45
CA ALA A 452 -4.57 -18.05 12.33
C ALA A 452 -4.13 -18.80 11.06
N LEU A 453 -2.83 -18.86 10.75
CA LEU A 453 -2.32 -19.18 9.40
C LEU A 453 -1.43 -20.43 9.33
N ASP A 454 -1.00 -21.02 10.45
CA ASP A 454 -0.25 -22.27 10.40
C ASP A 454 -1.12 -23.41 9.81
N GLY A 455 -0.46 -24.32 9.09
CA GLY A 455 -1.13 -25.42 8.37
C GLY A 455 -1.83 -25.04 7.06
N LEU A 456 -1.66 -23.81 6.54
CA LEU A 456 -2.07 -23.49 5.16
C LEU A 456 -1.16 -24.19 4.12
N PRO A 457 -1.70 -24.65 2.98
CA PRO A 457 -0.96 -25.49 2.02
C PRO A 457 -0.09 -24.71 1.02
N TYR A 458 0.05 -23.40 1.18
CA TYR A 458 0.75 -22.49 0.27
C TYR A 458 1.65 -21.51 1.04
N PRO A 459 2.62 -20.83 0.38
CA PRO A 459 3.54 -19.93 1.06
C PRO A 459 2.83 -18.71 1.67
N VAL A 460 3.16 -18.40 2.92
CA VAL A 460 2.72 -17.17 3.62
C VAL A 460 3.93 -16.27 3.83
N VAL A 461 3.95 -15.12 3.17
CA VAL A 461 4.94 -14.04 3.36
C VAL A 461 4.44 -13.08 4.44
N ILE A 462 5.34 -12.58 5.28
CA ILE A 462 5.06 -11.65 6.38
C ILE A 462 6.08 -10.51 6.45
N ASP A 463 5.70 -9.44 7.14
CA ASP A 463 6.44 -8.17 7.24
C ASP A 463 6.80 -7.55 5.88
N ALA A 464 5.96 -7.80 4.87
CA ALA A 464 6.09 -7.24 3.53
C ALA A 464 5.92 -5.71 3.54
N ASP A 465 6.49 -5.07 2.52
CA ASP A 465 6.52 -3.62 2.33
C ASP A 465 5.16 -3.14 1.81
N ILE A 466 4.11 -3.26 2.63
CA ILE A 466 2.71 -3.01 2.25
C ILE A 466 2.02 -2.31 3.42
N GLY A 467 1.15 -1.34 3.13
CA GLY A 467 0.25 -0.76 4.13
C GLY A 467 0.90 0.25 5.08
N HIS A 468 0.34 0.36 6.29
CA HIS A 468 0.52 1.54 7.14
C HIS A 468 1.96 1.78 7.66
N VAL A 469 2.90 0.84 7.53
CA VAL A 469 4.30 0.99 7.97
C VAL A 469 5.23 1.27 6.77
N PRO A 470 5.61 2.54 6.52
CA PRO A 470 6.37 2.95 5.33
C PRO A 470 7.82 2.44 5.33
N PRO A 471 8.45 2.28 4.15
CA PRO A 471 7.90 2.53 2.80
C PRO A 471 7.06 1.35 2.26
N GLN A 472 6.35 1.59 1.15
CA GLN A 472 5.37 0.70 0.54
C GLN A 472 5.75 0.35 -0.91
N TRP A 473 5.54 -0.90 -1.29
CA TRP A 473 5.39 -1.35 -2.67
C TRP A 473 4.04 -0.88 -3.24
N SER A 474 4.04 -0.67 -4.55
CA SER A 474 2.83 -0.47 -5.36
C SER A 474 2.33 -1.79 -5.94
N LEU A 475 1.08 -2.15 -5.64
CA LEU A 475 0.44 -3.43 -5.94
C LEU A 475 -0.82 -3.24 -6.77
N LEU A 476 -0.85 -3.83 -7.97
CA LEU A 476 -1.95 -3.65 -8.92
C LEU A 476 -2.93 -4.83 -8.82
N ASN A 477 -4.09 -4.59 -8.20
CA ASN A 477 -5.17 -5.58 -8.11
C ASN A 477 -5.55 -6.09 -9.51
N GLY A 478 -5.67 -7.41 -9.65
CA GLY A 478 -5.93 -8.10 -10.91
C GLY A 478 -4.70 -8.32 -11.81
N ALA A 479 -3.55 -7.70 -11.54
CA ALA A 479 -2.30 -8.02 -12.24
C ALA A 479 -1.80 -9.41 -11.85
N TRP A 480 -1.25 -10.15 -12.81
CA TRP A 480 -0.50 -11.37 -12.53
C TRP A 480 0.85 -11.00 -11.92
N ALA A 481 1.12 -11.51 -10.73
CA ALA A 481 2.36 -11.28 -10.02
C ALA A 481 3.18 -12.56 -9.84
N VAL A 482 4.49 -12.33 -9.68
CA VAL A 482 5.47 -13.33 -9.27
C VAL A 482 6.21 -12.75 -8.07
N LEU A 483 6.15 -13.44 -6.92
CA LEU A 483 6.88 -13.07 -5.72
C LEU A 483 7.83 -14.20 -5.33
N GLU A 484 9.12 -13.93 -5.39
CA GLU A 484 10.19 -14.83 -4.94
C GLU A 484 10.83 -14.28 -3.67
N VAL A 485 10.94 -15.10 -2.63
CA VAL A 485 11.63 -14.79 -1.37
C VAL A 485 12.87 -15.66 -1.28
N PHE A 486 14.05 -15.04 -1.24
CA PHE A 486 15.35 -15.70 -1.23
C PHE A 486 15.93 -15.88 0.19
N GLY A 487 15.22 -15.42 1.22
CA GLY A 487 15.61 -15.43 2.63
C GLY A 487 15.09 -14.18 3.35
N GLU A 488 15.28 -14.09 4.67
CA GLU A 488 14.83 -12.91 5.42
C GLU A 488 15.47 -11.62 4.87
N GLY A 489 14.62 -10.66 4.54
CA GLY A 489 14.97 -9.38 3.98
C GLY A 489 15.35 -9.37 2.49
N ARG A 490 15.20 -10.49 1.78
CA ARG A 490 15.54 -10.61 0.34
C ARG A 490 14.36 -11.19 -0.44
N ALA A 491 13.71 -10.36 -1.25
CA ALA A 491 12.64 -10.78 -2.13
C ALA A 491 12.65 -9.99 -3.45
N ARG A 492 11.91 -10.47 -4.44
CA ARG A 492 11.64 -9.77 -5.70
C ARG A 492 10.18 -9.98 -6.09
N LEU A 493 9.48 -8.88 -6.34
CA LEU A 493 8.11 -8.82 -6.82
C LEU A 493 8.11 -8.31 -8.26
N GLU A 494 7.52 -9.08 -9.18
CA GLU A 494 7.22 -8.65 -10.54
C GLU A 494 5.71 -8.69 -10.79
N GLN A 495 5.20 -7.76 -11.62
CA GLN A 495 3.78 -7.64 -11.95
C GLN A 495 3.60 -7.45 -13.46
N ARG A 496 2.56 -8.05 -14.04
CA ARG A 496 2.19 -7.93 -15.46
C ARG A 496 0.69 -8.16 -15.66
N ALA A 497 0.13 -7.63 -16.77
CA ALA A 497 -1.31 -7.73 -17.04
C ALA A 497 -1.78 -9.17 -17.35
N ALA A 498 -0.98 -9.91 -18.11
CA ALA A 498 -1.24 -11.28 -18.53
C ALA A 498 -0.38 -12.30 -17.75
N ARG A 499 -0.82 -13.55 -17.73
CA ARG A 499 -0.04 -14.68 -17.17
C ARG A 499 1.20 -14.95 -18.00
#